data_AF-A0A935UGM4-F1
#
_entry.id   AF-A0A935UGM4-F1
#
_cell.length_a   1.000
_cell.length_b   1.000
_cell.length_c   1.000
_cell.angle_alpha   90.00
_cell.angle_beta   90.00
_cell.angle_gamma   90.00
#
_symmetry.space_group_name_H-M   'P 1'
#
loop_
_entity.id
_entity.type
_entity.pdbx_description
1 polymer ?
#
loop_
_entity_poly.entity_id
_entity_poly.type
_entity_poly.pdbx_seq_one_letter_code
_entity_poly.pdbx_strand_id
1 'polypeptide(L)'
;MATITLLDGNDLVNAGDDDDVIDAGGGNDTVNAGGGDDVIYQKDPGRDTLDGGTGDDLLVLDFSGEGADWYSPVWYLDGLL
;
A
#
# COMPACT_ATOMS: atom_id res chain seq x y z
N MET A 1 8.23 1.96 13.00
CA MET A 1 6.81 2.10 12.66
C MET A 1 6.62 3.28 11.74
N ALA A 2 6.36 2.95 10.49
CA ALA A 2 5.97 3.81 9.40
C ALA A 2 4.50 3.53 9.03
N THR A 3 3.90 4.51 8.38
CA THR A 3 2.65 4.30 7.64
C THR A 3 2.91 4.73 6.21
N ILE A 4 2.77 3.78 5.30
CA ILE A 4 3.08 3.94 3.88
C ILE A 4 1.77 3.79 3.12
N THR A 5 1.43 4.76 2.29
CA THR A 5 0.26 4.71 1.43
C THR A 5 0.72 5.02 0.02
N LEU A 6 0.62 4.02 -0.85
CA LEU A 6 0.88 4.16 -2.27
C LEU A 6 -0.38 4.68 -2.97
N LEU A 7 -0.19 5.20 -4.17
CA LEU A 7 -1.29 5.64 -5.04
C LEU A 7 -1.37 4.68 -6.22
N ASP A 8 -1.93 5.11 -7.35
CA ASP A 8 -1.77 4.36 -8.59
C ASP A 8 -0.33 4.43 -9.08
N GLY A 9 0.22 3.29 -9.46
CA GLY A 9 1.60 3.23 -9.93
C GLY A 9 2.14 1.83 -10.04
N ASN A 10 3.41 1.73 -10.45
CA ASN A 10 4.17 0.52 -10.16
C ASN A 10 5.23 0.96 -9.17
N ASP A 11 4.98 0.73 -7.90
CA ASP A 11 5.79 1.24 -6.80
C ASP A 11 6.76 0.18 -6.25
N LEU A 12 7.83 0.67 -5.62
CA LEU A 12 8.83 -0.15 -4.92
C LEU A 12 8.96 0.36 -3.49
N VAL A 13 8.63 -0.50 -2.53
CA VAL A 13 8.65 -0.19 -1.09
C VAL A 13 9.64 -1.09 -0.35
N ASN A 14 10.37 -0.48 0.58
CA ASN A 14 11.15 -1.15 1.62
C ASN A 14 10.90 -0.39 2.93
N ALA A 15 10.20 -1.02 3.89
CA ALA A 15 9.62 -0.30 5.04
C ALA A 15 10.56 -0.26 6.27
N GLY A 16 11.32 -1.33 6.55
CA GLY A 16 12.42 -1.30 7.52
C GLY A 16 12.43 -2.51 8.44
N ASP A 17 12.88 -2.33 9.70
CA ASP A 17 12.95 -3.40 10.71
C ASP A 17 11.90 -3.24 11.83
N ASP A 18 10.93 -2.33 11.69
CA ASP A 18 9.90 -2.06 12.70
C ASP A 18 8.51 -2.48 12.20
N ASP A 19 7.57 -2.71 13.12
CA ASP A 19 6.15 -2.94 12.80
C ASP A 19 5.56 -1.76 11.97
N ASP A 20 5.15 -2.03 10.75
CA ASP A 20 4.70 -1.05 9.76
C ASP A 20 3.27 -1.31 9.28
N VAL A 21 2.63 -0.26 8.76
CA VAL A 21 1.32 -0.33 8.10
C VAL A 21 1.45 0.17 6.67
N ILE A 22 1.16 -0.69 5.70
CA ILE A 22 1.37 -0.44 4.27
C ILE A 22 0.05 -0.59 3.53
N ASP A 23 -0.38 0.43 2.81
CA ASP A 23 -1.42 0.35 1.80
C ASP A 23 -0.74 0.36 0.43
N ALA A 24 -0.76 -0.80 -0.23
CA ALA A 24 -0.02 -1.04 -1.46
C ALA A 24 -0.63 -0.34 -2.68
N GLY A 25 -1.82 0.25 -2.57
CA GLY A 25 -2.42 1.02 -3.65
C GLY A 25 -2.71 0.17 -4.89
N GLY A 26 -2.86 0.83 -6.04
CA GLY A 26 -3.22 0.20 -7.29
C GLY A 26 -2.07 0.15 -8.29
N GLY A 27 -2.07 -0.86 -9.16
CA GLY A 27 -1.09 -1.02 -10.22
C GLY A 27 -0.24 -2.27 -10.06
N ASN A 28 1.08 -2.24 -10.22
CA ASN A 28 1.88 -3.46 -10.02
C ASN A 28 3.06 -3.15 -9.10
N ASP A 29 2.85 -3.46 -7.82
CA ASP A 29 3.70 -2.99 -6.75
C ASP A 29 4.64 -4.09 -6.27
N THR A 30 5.80 -3.69 -5.78
CA THR A 30 6.76 -4.56 -5.09
C THR A 30 6.99 -4.01 -3.70
N VAL A 31 6.47 -4.70 -2.69
CA VAL A 31 6.55 -4.30 -1.29
C VAL A 31 7.39 -5.30 -0.52
N ASN A 32 8.38 -4.79 0.21
CA ASN A 32 9.09 -5.50 1.27
C ASN A 32 8.84 -4.73 2.58
N ALA A 33 8.12 -5.34 3.52
CA ALA A 33 7.81 -4.71 4.79
C ALA A 33 9.04 -4.77 5.72
N GLY A 34 9.64 -5.94 5.86
CA GLY A 34 11.02 -6.10 6.32
C GLY A 34 11.06 -6.84 7.66
N GLY A 35 11.47 -6.21 8.75
CA GLY A 35 11.40 -6.80 10.08
C GLY A 35 10.25 -6.20 10.89
N GLY A 36 9.72 -6.95 11.84
CA GLY A 36 8.61 -6.49 12.68
C GLY A 36 7.31 -7.24 12.35
N ASP A 37 6.25 -6.95 13.08
CA ASP A 37 4.93 -7.54 12.83
C ASP A 37 4.13 -6.56 11.96
N ASP A 38 4.11 -6.79 10.65
CA ASP A 38 3.61 -5.82 9.67
C ASP A 38 2.13 -6.04 9.28
N VAL A 39 1.47 -4.96 8.84
CA VAL A 39 0.13 -5.03 8.22
C VAL A 39 0.17 -4.45 6.82
N ILE A 40 -0.11 -5.29 5.82
CA ILE A 40 -0.18 -4.89 4.41
C ILE A 40 -1.64 -4.97 3.95
N TYR A 41 -2.17 -3.87 3.42
CA TYR A 41 -3.48 -3.78 2.78
C TYR A 41 -3.32 -3.79 1.26
N GLN A 42 -3.95 -4.77 0.62
CA GLN A 42 -4.17 -4.79 -0.83
C GLN A 42 -5.66 -4.71 -1.10
N LYS A 43 -6.09 -3.62 -1.75
CA LYS A 43 -7.51 -3.35 -2.03
C LYS A 43 -7.79 -3.02 -3.51
N ASP A 44 -6.76 -2.63 -4.25
CA ASP A 44 -6.87 -2.16 -5.63
C ASP A 44 -6.32 -3.23 -6.60
N PRO A 45 -6.75 -3.22 -7.88
CA PRO A 45 -6.34 -4.22 -8.84
C PRO A 45 -4.85 -4.08 -9.20
N GLY A 46 -4.19 -5.23 -9.34
CA GLY A 46 -2.77 -5.24 -9.60
C GLY A 46 -2.14 -6.61 -9.70
N ARG A 47 -0.88 -6.65 -10.14
CA ARG A 47 -0.03 -7.85 -10.05
C ARG A 47 1.11 -7.57 -9.11
N ASP A 48 0.80 -7.63 -7.83
CA ASP A 48 1.71 -7.19 -6.78
C ASP A 48 2.57 -8.34 -6.27
N THR A 49 3.76 -7.98 -5.80
CA THR A 49 4.66 -8.85 -5.06
C THR A 49 4.82 -8.26 -3.66
N LEU A 50 4.22 -8.91 -2.67
CA LEU A 50 4.20 -8.44 -1.29
C LEU A 50 4.97 -9.44 -0.43
N ASP A 51 6.03 -8.97 0.22
CA ASP A 51 6.86 -9.72 1.16
C ASP A 51 6.77 -9.07 2.54
N GLY A 52 6.24 -9.80 3.53
CA GLY A 52 6.19 -9.36 4.92
C GLY A 52 7.57 -9.38 5.58
N GLY A 53 8.47 -10.24 5.11
CA GLY A 53 9.79 -10.40 5.70
C GLY A 53 9.77 -11.24 6.98
N THR A 54 10.35 -10.73 8.06
CA THR A 54 10.51 -11.44 9.34
C THR A 54 9.60 -10.88 10.42
N GLY A 55 8.77 -11.74 11.01
CA GLY A 55 7.83 -11.40 12.06
C GLY A 55 6.52 -12.12 11.84
N ASP A 56 5.49 -11.77 12.61
CA ASP A 56 4.13 -12.26 12.44
C ASP A 56 3.30 -11.24 11.63
N ASP A 57 3.33 -11.37 10.31
CA ASP A 57 2.70 -10.40 9.39
C ASP A 57 1.23 -10.70 9.07
N LEU A 58 0.48 -9.66 8.75
CA LEU A 58 -0.90 -9.73 8.29
C LEU A 58 -1.06 -9.08 6.90
N LEU A 59 -1.37 -9.91 5.89
CA LEU A 59 -1.86 -9.44 4.60
C LEU A 59 -3.40 -9.41 4.61
N VAL A 60 -3.97 -8.21 4.45
CA VAL A 60 -5.40 -7.97 4.30
C VAL A 60 -5.71 -7.77 2.82
N LEU A 61 -6.49 -8.69 2.26
CA LEU A 61 -7.02 -8.58 0.91
C LEU A 61 -8.49 -8.12 0.99
N ASP A 62 -8.77 -6.91 0.51
CA ASP A 62 -10.14 -6.38 0.44
C ASP A 62 -10.51 -5.93 -0.97
N PHE A 63 -10.88 -6.91 -1.80
CA PHE A 63 -11.43 -6.70 -3.13
C PHE A 63 -12.96 -6.56 -3.11
N SER A 64 -13.60 -6.39 -1.94
CA SER A 64 -15.06 -6.26 -1.89
C SER A 64 -15.56 -4.93 -2.47
N GLY A 65 -14.65 -3.96 -2.62
CA GLY A 65 -14.89 -2.66 -3.24
C GLY A 65 -14.62 -2.59 -4.75
N GLU A 66 -14.33 -3.69 -5.45
CA GLU A 66 -14.04 -3.64 -6.90
C GLU A 66 -15.16 -2.91 -7.67
N GLY A 67 -14.83 -1.76 -8.27
CA GLY A 67 -15.75 -0.87 -9.00
C GLY A 67 -16.28 0.32 -8.21
N ALA A 68 -16.00 0.41 -6.91
CA ALA A 68 -16.11 1.65 -6.13
C ALA A 68 -14.72 2.28 -6.08
N ASP A 69 -14.30 2.83 -7.21
CA ASP A 69 -13.13 3.70 -7.31
C ASP A 69 -13.23 4.78 -6.21
N TRP A 70 -12.52 4.59 -5.11
CA TRP A 70 -12.20 5.66 -4.18
C TRP A 70 -10.98 6.45 -4.70
N TYR A 71 -10.96 6.70 -6.01
CA TYR A 71 -10.29 7.87 -6.56
C TYR A 71 -10.95 9.11 -5.95
N SER A 72 -10.51 9.47 -4.75
CA SER A 72 -10.52 10.85 -4.33
C SER A 72 -9.38 11.52 -5.11
N PRO A 73 -9.63 12.34 -6.15
CA PRO A 73 -8.59 13.24 -6.62
C PRO A 73 -8.27 14.15 -5.43
N VAL A 74 -7.17 13.89 -4.73
CA VAL A 74 -6.68 14.83 -3.73
C VAL A 74 -6.26 16.07 -4.49
N TRP A 75 -7.12 17.08 -4.38
CA TRP A 75 -7.01 18.41 -4.93
C TRP A 75 -5.61 19.00 -4.74
N TYR A 76 -4.82 19.06 -5.81
CA TYR A 76 -3.83 20.11 -6.02
C TYR A 76 -4.15 20.84 -7.32
N LEU A 77 -5.09 21.79 -7.22
CA LEU A 77 -4.95 23.19 -7.65
C LEU A 77 -6.34 23.81 -7.82
N ASP A 78 -6.97 24.23 -6.72
CA ASP A 78 -7.70 25.50 -6.76
C ASP A 78 -6.86 26.51 -5.99
N GLY A 79 -6.35 27.51 -6.71
CA GLY A 79 -6.16 28.82 -6.09
C GLY A 79 -4.74 29.35 -5.85
N LEU A 80 -3.83 29.31 -6.84
CA LEU A 80 -2.79 30.35 -6.93
C LEU A 80 -2.59 30.82 -8.39
N LEU A 81 -3.32 31.91 -8.69
CA LEU A 81 -3.30 32.85 -9.84
C LEU A 81 -3.70 32.35 -11.23
#